data_AF-A0A6J6QXH3-F1
#
_entry.id   AF-A0A6J6QXH3-F1
#
_cell.length_a   1.000
_cell.length_b   1.000
_cell.length_c   1.000
_cell.angle_alpha   90.00
_cell.angle_beta   90.00
_cell.angle_gamma   90.00
#
_symmetry.space_group_name_H-M   'P 1'
#
loop_
_entity.id
_entity.type
_entity.pdbx_description
1 polymer ?
#
loop_
_entity_poly.entity_id
_entity_poly.type
_entity_poly.pdbx_seq_one_letter_code
_entity_poly.pdbx_strand_id
1 'polypeptide(L)' 'MMQLKAICSVLLQDWTFELSQPPESYRNDHARMVVQLAQPCSVKYRRRVRETQEAGV' A
#
# COMPACT_ATOMS: atom_id res chain seq x y z
N MET A 1 10.86 3.81 -15.31
CA MET A 1 10.33 3.61 -13.94
C MET A 1 8.93 4.22 -13.82
N MET A 2 7.90 3.56 -14.36
CA MET A 2 6.52 4.09 -14.41
C MET A 2 5.53 3.23 -13.63
N GLN A 3 5.73 1.91 -13.61
CA GLN A 3 4.82 0.96 -12.99
C GLN A 3 4.67 1.18 -11.48
N LEU A 4 5.77 1.26 -10.73
CA LEU A 4 5.71 1.48 -9.28
C LEU A 4 5.06 2.82 -8.94
N LYS A 5 5.38 3.88 -9.71
CA LYS A 5 4.77 5.20 -9.51
C LYS A 5 3.27 5.16 -9.78
N ALA A 6 2.83 4.52 -10.87
CA ALA A 6 1.41 4.39 -11.18
C ALA A 6 0.65 3.61 -10.11
N ILE A 7 1.20 2.48 -9.65
CA ILE A 7 0.62 1.66 -8.58
C ILE A 7 0.50 2.50 -7.29
N CYS A 8 1.58 3.15 -6.84
CA CYS A 8 1.56 3.94 -5.62
C CYS A 8 0.63 5.15 -5.71
N SER A 9 0.59 5.85 -6.86
CA SER A 9 -0.30 7.00 -7.06
C SER A 9 -1.76 6.61 -6.90
N VAL A 10 -2.21 5.52 -7.54
CA VAL A 10 -3.60 5.06 -7.43
C VAL A 10 -3.91 4.60 -5.99
N LEU A 11 -3.02 3.79 -5.39
CA LEU A 11 -3.25 3.27 -4.04
C LEU A 11 -3.34 4.38 -2.99
N LEU A 12 -2.42 5.35 -3.01
CA LEU A 12 -2.37 6.42 -2.00
C LEU A 12 -3.45 7.49 -2.21
N GLN A 13 -3.93 7.65 -3.45
CA GLN A 13 -5.04 8.57 -3.73
C GLN A 13 -6.37 8.04 -3.18
N ASP A 14 -6.61 6.73 -3.28
CA ASP A 14 -7.90 6.12 -2.92
C ASP A 14 -7.94 5.46 -1.55
N TRP A 15 -6.80 5.15 -0.95
CA TRP A 15 -6.75 4.35 0.26
C TRP A 15 -5.77 4.91 1.28
N THR A 16 -6.14 4.79 2.55
CA THR A 16 -5.27 4.99 3.70
C THR A 16 -4.83 3.64 4.24
N PHE A 17 -3.54 3.49 4.54
CA PHE A 17 -2.94 2.25 5.01
C PHE A 17 -2.40 2.41 6.44
N GLU A 18 -2.59 1.39 7.26
CA GLU A 18 -2.08 1.30 8.64
C GLU A 18 -1.43 -0.08 8.85
N LEU A 19 -0.38 -0.14 9.66
CA LEU A 19 0.28 -1.41 10.00
C LEU A 19 -0.68 -2.28 10.82
N SER A 20 -0.89 -3.53 10.39
CA SER A 20 -1.78 -4.46 11.11
C SER A 20 -1.02 -5.33 12.12
N GLN A 21 0.30 -5.28 12.11
CA GLN A 21 1.22 -6.05 12.96
C GLN A 21 2.39 -5.15 13.38
N PRO A 22 3.17 -5.52 14.41
CA PRO A 22 4.33 -4.74 14.84
C PRO A 22 5.30 -4.46 13.67
N PRO A 23 5.86 -3.24 13.56
CA PRO A 23 6.72 -2.86 12.46
C PRO A 23 7.95 -3.79 12.31
N GLU A 24 8.44 -4.34 13.42
CA GLU A 24 9.57 -5.27 13.47
C GLU A 24 9.25 -6.64 12.84
N SER A 25 7.95 -6.98 12.69
CA SER A 25 7.51 -8.23 12.08
C SER A 25 7.58 -8.20 10.54
N TYR A 26 7.67 -7.03 9.91
CA TYR A 26 7.83 -6.93 8.46
C TYR A 26 9.31 -7.09 8.08
N ARG A 27 9.70 -8.34 7.79
CA ARG A 27 11.08 -8.67 7.42
C ARG A 27 11.16 -9.16 5.98
N ASN A 28 12.35 -9.04 5.40
CA ASN A 28 12.66 -9.62 4.11
C ASN A 28 12.98 -11.12 4.25
N ASP A 29 12.50 -11.92 3.31
CA ASP A 29 12.90 -13.32 3.10
C ASP A 29 14.00 -13.38 2.04
N HIS A 30 15.18 -13.86 2.47
CA HIS A 30 16.37 -14.00 1.63
C HIS A 30 16.63 -15.45 1.20
N ALA A 31 15.68 -16.37 1.42
CA ALA A 31 15.81 -17.77 1.02
C ALA A 31 15.81 -18.00 -0.51
N ARG A 32 15.51 -16.95 -1.30
CA ARG A 32 15.41 -16.99 -2.75
C ARG A 32 16.28 -15.91 -3.39
N MET A 33 16.61 -16.11 -4.67
CA MET A 33 17.36 -15.15 -5.49
C MET A 33 16.70 -13.76 -5.55
N VAL A 34 15.37 -13.71 -5.44
CA VAL A 34 14.62 -12.46 -5.40
C VAL A 34 14.10 -12.29 -3.98
N VAL A 35 14.60 -11.26 -3.30
CA VAL A 35 14.16 -10.90 -1.96
C VAL A 35 12.70 -10.48 -2.01
N GLN A 36 11.87 -11.13 -1.20
CA GLN A 36 10.45 -10.82 -1.04
C GLN A 36 10.17 -10.52 0.43
N LEU A 37 9.00 -9.95 0.74
CA LEU A 37 8.57 -9.79 2.12
C LEU A 37 8.14 -11.16 2.70
N ALA A 38 8.56 -11.44 3.93
CA ALA A 38 8.24 -12.69 4.63
C ALA A 38 6.78 -12.68 5.09
N GLN A 39 5.99 -13.67 4.65
CA GLN A 39 4.60 -13.80 5.06
C GLN A 39 4.49 -14.27 6.54
N PRO A 40 3.50 -13.79 7.31
CA PRO A 40 2.43 -12.87 6.92
C PRO A 40 2.87 -11.39 6.83
N CYS A 41 2.37 -10.69 5.80
CA CYS A 41 2.55 -9.24 5.59
C CYS A 41 1.19 -8.55 5.54
N SER A 42 0.44 -8.60 6.63
CA SER A 42 -0.89 -8.04 6.67
C SER A 42 -0.83 -6.51 6.78
N VAL A 43 -1.79 -5.80 6.19
CA VAL A 43 -1.92 -4.33 6.25
C VAL A 43 -3.40 -4.01 6.35
N LYS A 44 -3.76 -3.03 7.20
CA LYS A 44 -5.13 -2.50 7.25
C LYS A 44 -5.28 -1.41 6.21
N TYR A 45 -6.36 -1.46 5.45
CA TYR A 45 -6.66 -0.45 4.45
C TYR A 45 -8.08 0.10 4.65
N ARG A 46 -8.26 1.39 4.38
CA ARG A 46 -9.55 2.08 4.45
C ARG A 46 -9.69 2.99 3.24
N ARG A 47 -10.83 2.94 2.57
CA ARG A 47 -11.09 3.80 1.40
C ARG A 47 -11.16 5.25 1.86
N ARG A 48 -10.45 6.14 1.17
CA ARG A 48 -10.56 7.58 1.36
C ARG A 48 -11.87 8.04 0.73
N VAL A 49 -12.68 8.75 1.50
CA VAL A 49 -13.80 9.50 0.96
C VAL A 49 -13.17 10.66 0.20
N ARG A 50 -13.14 10.57 -1.13
CA ARG A 50 -12.97 11.77 -1.93
C ARG A 50 -14.28 12.54 -1.73
N GLU A 51 -14.23 13.71 -1.10
CA GLU A 51 -15.30 14.68 -1.30
C GLU A 51 -15.37 14.87 -2.80
N THR A 52 -16.43 14.35 -3.41
CA THR A 52 -16.80 14.69 -4.76
C THR A 52 -17.03 16.19 -4.73
N GLN A 53 -16.03 16.98 -5.10
CA GLN A 53 -16.30 18.35 -5.50
C GLN A 53 -17.16 18.24 -6.76
N GLU A 54 -18.47 18.41 -6.56
CA GLU A 54 -19.41 18.78 -7.60
C GLU A 54 -18.95 20.11 -8.18
N ALA A 55 -18.10 20.06 -9.20
CA ALA A 55 -17.88 21.17 -10.11
C ALA A 55 -18.85 20.99 -11.29
N GLY A 56 -20.10 21.39 -11.07
CA GLY A 56 -20.93 21.84 -12.18
C GLY A 56 -20.48 23.24 -12.58
N VAL A 57 -19.84 23.35 -13.75
CA VAL A 57 -19.94 24.48 -14.70
C VAL A 57 -19.71 23.91 -16.09
#